data_AF-A0A4P7LKJ0-F1
#
_entry.id   AF-A0A4P7LKJ0-F1
#
_cell.length_a   1.000
_cell.length_b   1.000
_cell.length_c   1.000
_cell.angle_alpha   90.00
_cell.angle_beta   90.00
_cell.angle_gamma   90.00
#
_symmetry.space_group_name_H-M   'P 1'
#
loop_
_entity.id
_entity.type
_entity.pdbx_description
1 polymer ?
#
loop_
_entity_poly.entity_id
_entity_poly.type
_entity_poly.pdbx_seq_one_letter_code
_entity_poly.pdbx_strand_id
1 'polypeptide(L)'
;MSHYVEASFTDLMEDAKSTAGSYLRAAKREIDEVFGVGYAEKNPSLVAAFMQTAAADLSASTTGKVQGAALQEIAESLQSIARALEG
;
A
#
# COMPACT_ATOMS: atom_id res chain seq x y z
N MET A 1 -7.53 16.07 13.54
CA MET A 1 -8.16 15.02 12.71
C MET A 1 -7.79 13.68 13.33
N SER A 2 -8.72 12.74 13.42
CA SER A 2 -8.44 11.38 13.93
C SER A 2 -7.41 10.70 13.03
N HIS A 3 -6.33 10.16 13.60
CA HIS A 3 -5.32 9.36 12.88
C HIS A 3 -5.70 7.87 12.81
N TYR A 4 -6.92 7.52 13.21
CA TYR A 4 -7.39 6.15 13.28
C TYR A 4 -8.16 5.75 12.02
N VAL A 5 -7.94 4.51 11.58
CA VAL A 5 -8.74 3.90 10.52
C VAL A 5 -10.13 3.58 11.08
N GLU A 6 -11.15 4.27 10.61
CA GLU A 6 -12.54 4.11 11.05
C GLU A 6 -13.35 3.14 10.16
N ALA A 7 -12.72 2.56 9.12
CA ALA A 7 -13.37 1.67 8.17
C ALA A 7 -13.85 0.36 8.82
N SER A 8 -15.08 -0.05 8.50
CA SER A 8 -15.62 -1.35 8.93
C SER A 8 -15.01 -2.50 8.11
N PHE A 9 -15.18 -3.74 8.58
CA PHE A 9 -14.71 -4.91 7.83
C PHE A 9 -15.35 -5.03 6.44
N THR A 10 -16.62 -4.64 6.30
CA THR A 10 -17.30 -4.61 5.01
C THR A 10 -16.70 -3.56 4.07
N ASP A 11 -16.37 -2.37 4.58
CA ASP A 11 -15.71 -1.32 3.80
C ASP A 11 -14.34 -1.81 3.29
N LEU A 12 -13.56 -2.44 4.18
CA LEU A 12 -12.25 -3.01 3.83
C LEU A 12 -12.35 -4.12 2.78
N MET A 13 -13.39 -4.96 2.82
CA MET A 13 -13.61 -6.00 1.81
C MET A 13 -13.97 -5.42 0.43
N GLU A 14 -14.87 -4.43 0.38
CA GLU A 14 -15.24 -3.77 -0.87
C GLU A 14 -14.04 -3.01 -1.47
N ASP A 15 -13.27 -2.33 -0.63
CA ASP A 15 -12.04 -1.65 -1.04
C ASP A 15 -11.00 -2.63 -1.58
N ALA A 16 -10.85 -3.80 -0.97
CA ALA A 16 -9.94 -4.83 -1.44
C ALA A 16 -10.30 -5.30 -2.86
N LYS A 17 -11.59 -5.52 -3.12
CA LYS A 17 -12.09 -5.89 -4.46
C LYS A 17 -11.88 -4.77 -5.48
N SER A 18 -12.17 -3.52 -5.10
CA SER A 18 -11.96 -2.34 -5.94
C SER A 18 -10.48 -2.16 -6.30
N THR A 19 -9.60 -2.34 -5.31
CA THR A 19 -8.14 -2.27 -5.47
C THR A 19 -7.64 -3.35 -6.42
N ALA A 20 -8.05 -4.60 -6.21
CA ALA A 20 -7.69 -5.71 -7.10
C ALA A 20 -8.14 -5.45 -8.56
N GLY A 21 -9.34 -4.90 -8.76
CA GLY A 21 -9.82 -4.53 -10.09
C GLY A 21 -8.99 -3.43 -10.75
N SER A 22 -8.50 -2.47 -9.97
CA SER A 22 -7.61 -1.41 -10.45
C SER A 22 -6.25 -1.94 -10.86
N TYR A 23 -5.66 -2.84 -10.05
CA TYR A 23 -4.42 -3.53 -10.39
C TYR A 23 -4.54 -4.37 -11.65
N LEU A 24 -5.64 -5.10 -11.82
CA LEU A 24 -5.87 -5.91 -13.01
C LEU A 24 -5.90 -5.05 -14.28
N ARG A 25 -6.63 -3.92 -14.26
CA ARG A 25 -6.70 -3.00 -15.40
C ARG A 25 -5.35 -2.37 -15.72
N ALA A 26 -4.61 -1.94 -14.70
CA ALA A 26 -3.28 -1.38 -14.86
C ALA A 26 -2.30 -2.42 -15.42
N ALA A 27 -2.26 -3.62 -14.84
CA ALA A 27 -1.40 -4.71 -15.29
C ALA A 27 -1.64 -5.07 -16.76
N LYS A 28 -2.91 -5.23 -17.17
CA LYS A 28 -3.24 -5.51 -18.58
C LYS A 28 -2.72 -4.42 -19.52
N ARG A 29 -2.94 -3.15 -19.18
CA ARG A 29 -2.52 -2.02 -19.99
C ARG A 29 -0.99 -1.95 -20.10
N GLU A 30 -0.29 -1.98 -18.97
CA GLU A 30 1.16 -1.77 -18.93
C GLU A 30 1.94 -2.95 -19.55
N ILE A 31 1.45 -4.18 -19.36
CA ILE A 31 2.02 -5.35 -20.05
C ILE A 31 1.84 -5.21 -21.57
N ASP A 32 0.66 -4.82 -22.04
CA ASP A 32 0.41 -4.64 -23.48
C ASP A 32 1.21 -3.46 -24.07
N GLU A 33 1.43 -2.39 -23.30
CA GLU A 33 2.27 -1.26 -23.70
C GLU A 33 3.74 -1.67 -23.93
N VAL A 34 4.27 -2.58 -23.11
CA VAL A 34 5.67 -3.03 -23.18
C VAL A 34 5.88 -4.15 -24.19
N PHE A 35 4.97 -5.13 -24.22
CA PHE A 35 5.15 -6.38 -24.98
C PHE A 35 4.27 -6.47 -26.24
N GLY A 36 3.36 -5.52 -26.43
CA GLY A 36 2.45 -5.43 -27.57
C GLY A 36 1.01 -5.81 -27.23
N VAL A 37 0.07 -5.30 -28.04
CA VAL A 37 -1.38 -5.46 -27.82
C VAL A 37 -1.79 -6.93 -27.71
N GLY A 38 -2.56 -7.26 -26.67
CA GLY A 38 -3.08 -8.61 -26.41
C GLY A 38 -2.06 -9.58 -25.80
N TYR A 39 -0.86 -9.11 -25.43
CA TYR A 39 0.12 -9.94 -24.76
C TYR A 39 -0.35 -10.35 -23.35
N ALA A 40 -0.95 -9.42 -22.61
CA ALA A 40 -1.48 -9.65 -21.27
C ALA A 40 -2.57 -10.74 -21.25
N GLU A 41 -3.46 -10.76 -22.25
CA GLU A 41 -4.52 -11.77 -22.35
C GLU A 41 -3.99 -13.17 -22.62
N LYS A 42 -2.88 -13.27 -23.38
CA LYS A 42 -2.22 -14.54 -23.66
C LYS A 42 -1.36 -15.03 -22.49
N ASN A 43 -1.04 -14.15 -21.53
CA ASN A 43 -0.12 -14.41 -20.43
C ASN A 43 -0.73 -14.05 -19.06
N PRO A 44 -1.80 -14.74 -18.62
CA PRO A 44 -2.49 -14.42 -17.37
C PRO A 44 -1.60 -14.61 -16.13
N SER A 45 -0.61 -15.50 -16.17
CA SER A 45 0.37 -15.66 -15.09
C SER A 45 1.26 -14.43 -14.92
N LEU A 46 1.63 -13.75 -16.01
CA LEU A 46 2.39 -12.51 -15.97
C LEU A 46 1.56 -11.38 -15.36
N VAL A 47 0.27 -11.30 -15.71
CA VAL A 47 -0.68 -10.35 -15.10
C VAL A 47 -0.80 -10.60 -13.60
N ALA A 48 -0.96 -11.85 -13.18
CA ALA A 48 -1.05 -12.21 -11.77
C ALA A 48 0.24 -11.86 -11.00
N ALA A 49 1.41 -12.16 -11.57
CA ALA A 49 2.71 -11.80 -10.99
C ALA A 49 2.85 -10.29 -10.84
N PHE A 50 2.48 -9.52 -11.87
CA PHE A 50 2.48 -8.06 -11.84
C PHE A 50 1.60 -7.53 -10.70
N MET A 51 0.36 -8.01 -10.61
CA MET A 51 -0.57 -7.61 -9.55
C MET A 51 -0.02 -7.93 -8.15
N GLN A 52 0.61 -9.09 -7.99
CA GLN A 52 1.19 -9.51 -6.72
C GLN A 52 2.38 -8.63 -6.32
N THR A 53 3.26 -8.30 -7.28
CA THR A 53 4.38 -7.38 -7.05
C THR A 53 3.89 -5.98 -6.66
N ALA A 54 2.90 -5.44 -7.39
CA ALA A 54 2.32 -4.13 -7.09
C ALA A 54 1.66 -4.09 -5.69
N ALA A 55 0.92 -5.14 -5.33
CA ALA A 55 0.30 -5.26 -4.01
C ALA A 55 1.34 -5.35 -2.89
N ALA A 56 2.41 -6.13 -3.10
CA ALA A 56 3.49 -6.27 -2.13
C ALA A 56 4.22 -4.95 -1.89
N ASP A 57 4.51 -4.19 -2.96
CA ASP A 57 5.14 -2.87 -2.85
C ASP A 57 4.26 -1.85 -2.11
N LEU A 58 2.96 -1.80 -2.43
CA LEU A 58 2.03 -0.93 -1.70
C LEU A 58 1.96 -1.29 -0.21
N SER A 59 1.87 -2.59 0.10
CA SER A 59 1.81 -3.05 1.49
C SER A 59 3.07 -2.68 2.27
N ALA A 60 4.25 -2.91 1.68
CA ALA A 60 5.52 -2.59 2.31
C ALA A 60 5.70 -1.07 2.53
N SER A 61 5.41 -0.26 1.50
CA SER A 61 5.54 1.20 1.58
C SER A 61 4.54 1.83 2.56
N THR A 62 3.28 1.36 2.55
CA THR A 62 2.24 1.84 3.48
C THR A 62 2.61 1.49 4.92
N THR A 63 3.03 0.24 5.17
CA THR A 63 3.45 -0.20 6.51
C THR A 63 4.64 0.60 7.00
N GLY A 64 5.68 0.76 6.16
CA GLY A 64 6.86 1.53 6.51
C GLY A 64 6.54 2.99 6.84
N LYS A 65 5.61 3.61 6.11
CA LYS A 65 5.21 5.00 6.34
C LYS A 65 4.39 5.19 7.62
N VAL A 66 3.42 4.30 7.87
CA VAL A 66 2.60 4.34 9.10
C VAL A 66 3.47 4.09 10.33
N GLN A 67 4.33 3.07 10.28
CA GLN A 67 5.25 2.76 11.39
C GLN A 67 6.27 3.88 11.60
N GLY A 68 6.86 4.41 10.52
CA GLY A 68 7.81 5.52 10.61
C GLY A 68 7.21 6.76 11.27
N ALA A 69 5.96 7.12 10.93
CA ALA A 69 5.27 8.23 11.56
C ALA A 69 5.03 8.00 13.06
N ALA A 70 4.55 6.82 13.44
CA ALA A 70 4.34 6.47 14.85
C ALA A 70 5.66 6.47 15.66
N LEU A 71 6.74 5.94 15.08
CA LEU A 71 8.06 5.95 15.72
C LEU A 71 8.62 7.37 15.90
N GLN A 72 8.38 8.25 14.94
CA GLN A 72 8.77 9.66 15.04
C GLN A 72 8.04 10.37 16.19
N GLU A 73 6.73 10.17 16.33
CA GLU A 73 5.92 10.74 17.42
C GLU A 73 6.36 10.22 18.80
N ILE A 74 6.69 8.93 18.89
CA ILE A 74 7.27 8.33 20.10
C ILE A 74 8.62 8.98 20.42
N ALA A 75 9.50 9.12 19.43
CA ALA A 75 10.83 9.69 19.62
C ALA A 75 10.75 11.15 20.11
N GLU A 76 9.84 11.96 19.56
CA GLU A 76 9.61 13.34 19.99
C GLU A 76 9.09 13.42 21.43
N SER A 77 8.15 12.55 21.78
CA SER A 77 7.62 12.46 23.14
C SER A 77 8.71 12.09 24.16
N LEU A 78 9.57 11.12 23.81
CA LEU A 78 10.70 10.71 24.65
C LEU A 78 11.73 11.84 24.82
N GLN A 79 12.05 12.59 23.74
CA GLN A 79 12.94 13.74 23.83
C GLN A 79 12.36 14.85 24.72
N SER A 80 11.05 15.08 24.64
CA SER A 80 10.38 16.05 25.51
C SER A 80 10.48 15.66 26.98
N ILE A 81 10.29 14.37 27.30
CA ILE A 81 10.43 13.85 28.67
C ILE A 81 11.88 13.99 29.16
N ALA A 82 12.86 13.62 28.33
CA ALA A 82 14.28 13.72 28.70
C ALA A 82 14.67 15.15 29.07
N ARG A 83 14.28 16.13 28.26
CA ARG A 83 14.53 17.56 28.53
C ARG A 83 13.88 18.04 29.83
N ALA A 84 12.69 17.54 30.15
CA ALA A 84 11.99 17.90 31.38
C ALA A 84 12.66 17.32 32.64
N LEU A 85 13.46 16.26 32.51
CA LEU A 85 14.24 15.68 33.60
C LEU A 85 15.62 16.36 33.80
N GLU A 86 16.12 17.05 32.77
CA GLU A 86 17.40 17.77 32.79
C GLU A 86 17.29 19.20 33.33
N GLY A 87 16.07 19.75 33.43
CA GLY A 87 15.76 21.05 34.05
C GLY A 87 15.30 20.92 35.49
#